data_AF-A0AA40KSY0-F1
#
_entry.id   AF-A0AA40KSY0-F1
#
_cell.length_a   1.000
_cell.length_b   1.000
_cell.length_c   1.000
_cell.angle_alpha   90.00
_cell.angle_beta   90.00
_cell.angle_gamma   90.00
#
_symmetry.space_group_name_H-M   'P 1'
#
loop_
_entity.id
_entity.type
_entity.pdbx_description
1 polymer ?
#
loop_
_entity_poly.entity_id
_entity_poly.type
_entity_poly.pdbx_seq_one_letter_code
_entity_poly.pdbx_strand_id
1 'polypeptide(L)'
;MKYCVLIDHKADINECVEQIKLDWKETTNDKDREIMIVNANFGRKLAILCTFFTYSSFVFYNIVIPISRGKVTTEDANISFIPLVFPVSKYADALHSPMNEIIFSLQVMGSSLSYSVASAACSLAAVLAVHTCGQMQVVMNWLNHLIDGRSDMSKRVDGRVGNIVRQHVRILKYVIVVCCYFLLLLSDNDRI
;
A
#
# COMPACT_ATOMS: atom_id res chain seq x y z
N MET A 1 5.23 14.99 -4.62
CA MET A 1 4.01 14.92 -3.79
C MET A 1 3.90 13.61 -3.01
N LYS A 2 3.87 12.43 -3.66
CA LYS A 2 3.70 11.10 -3.01
C LYS A 2 4.65 10.80 -1.82
N TYR A 3 5.92 11.20 -1.90
CA TYR A 3 6.88 11.01 -0.81
C TYR A 3 6.61 11.90 0.42
N CYS A 4 6.12 13.12 0.19
CA CYS A 4 5.73 14.04 1.27
C CYS A 4 4.52 13.50 2.02
N VAL A 5 3.56 12.88 1.32
CA VAL A 5 2.38 12.25 1.92
C VAL A 5 2.75 11.06 2.82
N LEU A 6 3.73 10.24 2.42
CA LEU A 6 4.25 9.16 3.29
C LEU A 6 4.91 9.68 4.57
N ILE A 7 5.60 10.83 4.50
CA ILE A 7 6.23 11.44 5.67
C ILE A 7 5.17 12.05 6.59
N ASP A 8 4.20 12.76 6.01
CA ASP A 8 3.12 13.43 6.75
C ASP A 8 2.24 12.43 7.51
N HIS A 9 1.97 11.28 6.91
CA HIS A 9 1.11 10.23 7.49
C HIS A 9 1.88 9.06 8.13
N LYS A 10 3.18 9.23 8.38
CA LYS A 10 3.97 8.21 9.08
C LYS A 10 3.38 7.86 10.46
N ALA A 11 2.80 8.85 11.14
CA ALA A 11 2.15 8.66 12.43
C ALA A 11 0.96 7.70 12.31
N ASP A 12 0.10 7.89 11.32
CA ASP A 12 -1.09 7.07 11.07
C ASP A 12 -0.72 5.63 10.71
N ILE A 13 0.31 5.46 9.86
CA ILE A 13 0.82 4.13 9.50
C ILE A 13 1.39 3.41 10.74
N ASN A 14 2.15 4.12 11.57
CA ASN A 14 2.68 3.58 12.81
C ASN A 14 1.55 3.17 13.76
N GLU A 15 0.53 4.01 13.93
CA GLU A 15 -0.64 3.67 14.73
C GLU A 15 -1.32 2.40 14.21
N CYS A 16 -1.48 2.26 12.89
CA CYS A 16 -2.06 1.06 12.30
C CYS A 16 -1.24 -0.20 12.60
N VAL A 17 0.07 -0.10 12.46
CA VAL A 17 0.99 -1.21 12.76
C VAL A 17 0.94 -1.58 14.24
N GLU A 18 0.89 -0.61 15.14
CA GLU A 18 0.74 -0.87 16.57
C GLU A 18 -0.60 -1.52 16.90
N GLN A 19 -1.71 -1.11 16.28
CA GLN A 19 -3.00 -1.79 16.43
C GLN A 19 -2.95 -3.25 16.00
N ILE A 20 -2.35 -3.56 14.84
CA ILE A 20 -2.17 -4.95 14.38
C ILE A 20 -1.36 -5.78 15.39
N LYS A 21 -0.27 -5.21 15.92
CA LYS A 21 0.56 -5.88 16.94
C LYS A 21 -0.24 -6.15 18.21
N LEU A 22 -1.02 -5.19 18.68
CA LEU A 22 -1.88 -5.33 19.85
C LEU A 22 -2.92 -6.43 19.62
N ASP A 23 -3.60 -6.44 18.48
CA ASP A 23 -4.59 -7.46 18.14
C ASP A 23 -3.98 -8.87 18.13
N TRP A 24 -2.76 -9.00 17.61
CA TRP A 24 -2.01 -10.26 17.62
C TRP A 24 -1.64 -10.71 19.04
N LYS A 25 -1.29 -9.76 19.92
CA LYS A 25 -0.93 -10.03 21.31
C LYS A 25 -2.15 -10.41 22.16
N GLU A 26 -3.31 -9.80 21.89
CA GLU A 26 -4.57 -10.04 22.62
C GLU A 26 -5.25 -11.35 22.21
N THR A 27 -4.90 -11.89 21.04
CA THR A 27 -5.47 -13.14 20.53
C THR A 27 -4.86 -14.36 21.22
N THR A 28 -5.56 -14.85 22.24
CA THR A 28 -5.11 -15.97 23.09
C THR A 28 -5.70 -17.33 22.68
N ASN A 29 -6.79 -17.34 21.92
CA ASN A 29 -7.46 -18.57 21.53
C ASN A 29 -7.00 -19.08 20.17
N ASP A 30 -6.87 -20.40 20.07
CA ASP A 30 -6.35 -21.07 18.89
C ASP A 30 -7.21 -20.85 17.63
N LYS A 31 -8.54 -20.84 17.74
CA LYS A 31 -9.43 -20.61 16.58
C LYS A 31 -9.31 -19.17 16.06
N ASP A 32 -9.27 -18.19 16.97
CA ASP A 32 -9.11 -16.78 16.59
C ASP A 32 -7.71 -16.56 15.96
N ARG A 33 -6.68 -17.22 16.50
CA ARG A 33 -5.32 -17.18 15.97
C ARG A 33 -5.23 -17.82 14.59
N GLU A 34 -5.91 -18.94 14.37
CA GLU A 34 -5.99 -19.60 13.06
C GLU A 34 -6.62 -18.66 12.01
N ILE A 35 -7.75 -18.03 12.34
CA ILE A 35 -8.40 -17.01 11.50
C ILE A 35 -7.40 -15.91 11.14
N MET A 36 -6.67 -15.37 12.12
CA MET A 36 -5.68 -14.32 11.88
C MET A 36 -4.53 -14.78 10.98
N ILE A 37 -4.02 -16.00 11.15
CA ILE A 37 -2.93 -16.54 10.32
C ILE A 37 -3.37 -16.73 8.87
N VAL A 38 -4.57 -17.29 8.65
CA VAL A 38 -5.13 -17.48 7.30
C VAL A 38 -5.27 -16.14 6.58
N ASN A 39 -5.83 -15.14 7.25
CA ASN A 39 -5.98 -13.80 6.69
C ASN A 39 -4.61 -13.13 6.48
N ALA A 40 -3.67 -13.23 7.41
CA ALA A 40 -2.32 -12.68 7.24
C ALA A 40 -1.58 -13.28 6.03
N ASN A 41 -1.72 -14.58 5.80
CA ASN A 41 -1.17 -15.26 4.62
C ASN A 41 -1.84 -14.79 3.33
N PHE A 42 -3.16 -14.59 3.34
CA PHE A 42 -3.88 -14.03 2.21
C PHE A 42 -3.45 -12.59 1.90
N GLY A 43 -3.34 -11.73 2.92
CA GLY A 43 -2.85 -10.36 2.80
C GLY A 43 -1.42 -10.29 2.24
N ARG A 44 -0.53 -11.20 2.68
CA ARG A 44 0.83 -11.32 2.12
C ARG A 44 0.81 -11.64 0.63
N LYS A 45 -0.04 -12.58 0.19
CA LYS A 45 -0.18 -12.92 -1.23
C LYS A 45 -0.69 -11.72 -2.04
N LEU A 46 -1.67 -10.97 -1.54
CA LEU A 46 -2.14 -9.75 -2.18
C LEU A 46 -1.05 -8.69 -2.28
N ALA A 47 -0.27 -8.45 -1.22
CA ALA A 47 0.84 -7.50 -1.24
C ALA A 47 1.91 -7.86 -2.29
N ILE A 48 2.23 -9.15 -2.43
CA ILE A 48 3.15 -9.65 -3.47
C ILE A 48 2.57 -9.36 -4.86
N LEU A 49 1.28 -9.62 -5.08
CA LEU A 49 0.62 -9.31 -6.35
C LEU A 49 0.60 -7.81 -6.66
N CYS A 50 0.25 -6.96 -5.69
CA CYS A 50 0.28 -5.50 -5.83
C CYS A 50 1.68 -5.01 -6.24
N THR A 51 2.71 -5.54 -5.59
CA THR A 51 4.11 -5.21 -5.91
C THR A 51 4.49 -5.68 -7.32
N PHE A 52 4.16 -6.93 -7.67
CA PHE A 52 4.45 -7.49 -8.98
C PHE A 52 3.81 -6.68 -10.11
N PHE A 53 2.52 -6.34 -10.01
CA PHE A 53 1.84 -5.54 -11.04
C PHE A 53 2.41 -4.13 -11.15
N THR A 54 2.72 -3.50 -10.01
CA THR A 54 3.30 -2.14 -9.99
C THR A 54 4.67 -2.11 -10.66
N TYR A 55 5.57 -3.03 -10.29
CA TYR A 55 6.91 -3.10 -10.88
C TYR A 55 6.91 -3.58 -12.34
N SER A 56 6.01 -4.50 -12.71
CA SER A 56 5.83 -4.90 -14.11
C SER A 56 5.42 -3.71 -14.97
N SER A 57 4.52 -2.87 -14.46
CA SER A 57 4.13 -1.62 -15.11
C SER A 57 5.31 -0.64 -15.22
N PHE A 58 6.12 -0.49 -14.17
CA PHE A 58 7.33 0.33 -14.21
C PHE A 58 8.27 -0.10 -15.34
N VAL A 59 8.62 -1.40 -15.39
CA VAL A 59 9.51 -1.96 -16.40
C VAL A 59 8.95 -1.76 -17.80
N PHE A 60 7.67 -2.02 -17.99
CA PHE A 60 7.04 -1.89 -19.31
C PHE A 60 7.08 -0.44 -19.82
N TYR A 61 6.62 0.52 -19.01
CA TYR A 61 6.50 1.92 -19.45
C TYR A 61 7.82 2.68 -19.45
N ASN A 62 8.75 2.38 -18.53
CA ASN A 62 9.99 3.16 -18.37
C ASN A 62 11.21 2.51 -19.02
N ILE A 63 11.16 1.23 -19.37
CA ILE A 63 12.30 0.50 -19.95
C ILE A 63 11.95 -0.07 -21.32
N VAL A 64 10.91 -0.90 -21.40
CA VAL A 64 10.57 -1.60 -22.66
C VAL A 64 10.17 -0.62 -23.75
N ILE A 65 9.20 0.27 -23.50
CA ILE A 65 8.73 1.23 -24.52
C ILE A 65 9.86 2.15 -25.02
N PRO A 66 10.67 2.81 -24.16
CA PRO A 66 11.77 3.65 -24.62
C PRO A 66 12.82 2.91 -25.43
N ILE A 67 13.20 1.68 -25.02
CA ILE A 67 14.17 0.86 -25.77
C ILE A 67 13.60 0.45 -27.12
N SER A 68 12.33 0.02 -27.17
CA SER A 68 11.68 -0.39 -28.41
C SER A 68 11.54 0.74 -29.43
N ARG A 69 11.54 2.01 -29.00
CA ARG A 69 11.52 3.18 -29.88
C ARG A 69 12.89 3.54 -30.48
N GLY A 70 14.00 2.96 -29.97
CA GLY A 70 15.35 3.25 -30.44
C GLY A 70 15.87 4.65 -30.09
N LYS A 71 17.15 4.94 -30.40
CA LYS A 71 17.70 6.30 -30.30
C LYS A 71 17.20 7.12 -31.49
N VAL A 72 16.76 8.35 -31.24
CA VAL A 72 16.38 9.29 -32.30
C VAL A 72 17.64 9.97 -32.82
N THR A 73 17.92 9.82 -34.11
CA THR A 73 18.91 10.61 -34.85
C THR A 73 18.21 11.79 -35.48
N THR A 74 18.68 13.01 -35.21
CA THR A 74 18.21 14.22 -35.91
C THR A 74 18.99 14.35 -37.21
N GLU A 75 18.32 14.55 -38.35
CA GLU A 75 18.99 14.65 -39.66
C GLU A 75 19.94 15.85 -39.78
N ASP A 76 19.75 16.89 -38.95
CA ASP A 76 20.49 18.16 -39.05
C ASP A 76 21.78 18.22 -38.21
N ALA A 77 22.00 17.28 -37.31
CA ALA A 77 23.21 17.21 -36.50
C ALA A 77 23.41 15.76 -36.09
N ASN A 78 24.59 15.20 -36.40
CA ASN A 78 25.04 13.83 -36.12
C ASN A 78 25.08 13.52 -34.60
N ILE A 79 23.95 13.68 -33.93
CA ILE A 79 23.74 13.68 -32.49
C ILE A 79 22.72 12.58 -32.20
N SER A 80 23.12 11.67 -31.31
CA SER A 80 22.32 10.54 -30.88
C SER A 80 22.00 10.71 -29.39
N PHE A 81 20.73 10.81 -29.03
CA PHE A 81 20.28 10.98 -27.64
C PHE A 81 19.32 9.87 -27.20
N ILE A 82 19.24 9.63 -25.90
CA ILE A 82 18.29 8.70 -25.27
C ILE A 82 16.94 9.42 -25.16
N PRO A 83 15.83 8.89 -25.70
CA PRO A 83 14.52 9.49 -25.53
C PRO A 83 14.14 9.57 -24.05
N LEU A 84 13.89 10.79 -23.57
CA LEU A 84 13.42 11.02 -22.21
C LEU A 84 11.98 10.51 -22.05
N VAL A 85 11.71 9.87 -20.92
CA VAL A 85 10.39 9.28 -20.61
C VAL A 85 9.37 10.39 -20.31
N PHE A 86 9.85 11.49 -19.71
CA PHE A 86 9.03 12.65 -19.37
C PHE A 86 9.58 13.91 -20.05
N PRO A 87 8.71 14.86 -20.44
CA PRO A 87 9.15 16.12 -21.02
C PRO A 87 9.99 16.91 -20.01
N VAL A 88 11.08 17.50 -20.49
CA VAL A 88 11.94 18.40 -19.72
C VAL A 88 11.81 19.82 -20.21
N SER A 89 12.16 20.77 -19.33
CA SER A 89 12.10 22.19 -19.68
C SER A 89 12.97 22.47 -20.91
N LYS A 90 12.52 23.39 -21.76
CA LYS A 90 13.24 23.84 -22.95
C LYS A 90 14.62 24.45 -22.64
N TYR A 91 14.87 24.81 -21.37
CA TYR A 91 16.13 25.37 -20.89
C TYR A 91 17.15 24.32 -20.46
N ALA A 92 16.75 23.04 -20.39
CA ALA A 92 17.67 21.94 -20.13
C ALA A 92 18.24 21.47 -21.47
N ASP A 93 19.58 21.45 -21.60
CA ASP A 93 20.26 20.98 -22.81
C ASP A 93 20.21 19.44 -22.90
N ALA A 94 19.01 18.90 -23.09
CA ALA A 94 18.74 17.46 -23.07
C ALA A 94 19.05 16.77 -24.42
N LEU A 95 19.48 17.51 -25.44
CA LEU A 95 19.84 16.95 -26.74
C LEU A 95 21.32 16.55 -26.81
N HIS A 96 22.16 17.08 -25.93
CA HIS A 96 23.60 16.86 -25.96
C HIS A 96 24.10 16.00 -24.78
N SER A 97 25.09 15.15 -25.04
CA SER A 97 25.81 14.40 -24.00
C SER A 97 26.79 15.35 -23.28
N PRO A 98 26.97 15.25 -21.94
CA PRO A 98 26.44 14.23 -21.02
C PRO A 98 25.10 14.57 -20.37
N MET A 99 24.55 15.77 -20.63
CA MET A 99 23.37 16.29 -19.94
C MET A 99 22.13 15.41 -20.15
N ASN A 100 21.92 14.91 -21.36
CA ASN A 100 20.83 13.96 -21.65
C ASN A 100 20.85 12.71 -20.75
N GLU A 101 22.03 12.11 -20.54
CA GLU A 101 22.20 10.90 -19.74
C GLU A 101 21.94 11.16 -18.25
N ILE A 102 22.39 12.32 -17.76
CA ILE A 102 22.14 12.77 -16.38
C ILE A 102 20.65 12.96 -16.15
N ILE A 103 19.97 13.69 -17.03
CA ILE A 103 18.54 13.95 -16.94
C ILE A 103 17.73 12.66 -17.02
N PHE A 104 18.06 11.77 -17.97
CA PHE A 104 17.42 10.46 -18.08
C PHE A 104 17.58 9.65 -16.79
N SER A 105 18.80 9.60 -16.24
CA SER A 105 19.08 8.90 -14.99
C SER A 105 18.27 9.47 -13.82
N LEU A 106 18.15 10.80 -13.72
CA LEU A 106 17.31 11.47 -12.72
C LEU A 106 15.82 11.11 -12.89
N GLN A 107 15.30 11.07 -14.12
CA GLN A 107 13.92 10.68 -14.38
C GLN A 107 13.64 9.22 -14.00
N VAL A 108 14.56 8.30 -14.30
CA VAL A 108 14.44 6.89 -13.93
C VAL A 108 14.44 6.74 -12.41
N MET A 109 15.33 7.44 -11.69
CA MET A 109 15.36 7.43 -10.22
C MET A 109 14.09 8.03 -9.60
N GLY A 110 13.60 9.15 -10.13
CA GLY A 110 12.36 9.77 -9.65
C GLY A 110 11.14 8.87 -9.90
N SER A 111 11.11 8.20 -11.04
CA SER A 111 10.04 7.26 -11.41
C SER A 111 10.08 6.01 -10.54
N SER A 112 11.25 5.40 -10.36
CA SER A 112 11.38 4.21 -9.51
C SER A 112 10.92 4.49 -8.08
N LEU A 113 11.29 5.65 -7.51
CA LEU A 113 10.81 6.08 -6.20
C LEU A 113 9.28 6.20 -6.17
N SER A 114 8.68 6.84 -7.18
CA SER A 114 7.22 7.02 -7.26
C SER A 114 6.47 5.69 -7.35
N TYR A 115 6.99 4.73 -8.12
CA TYR A 115 6.44 3.38 -8.21
C TYR A 115 6.62 2.58 -6.92
N SER A 116 7.75 2.71 -6.22
CA SER A 116 7.95 2.11 -4.89
C SER A 116 6.93 2.63 -3.88
N VAL A 117 6.66 3.94 -3.85
CA VAL A 117 5.64 4.54 -2.97
C VAL A 117 4.25 4.02 -3.31
N ALA A 118 3.88 3.97 -4.60
CA ALA A 118 2.60 3.43 -5.03
C ALA A 118 2.43 1.95 -4.64
N SER A 119 3.48 1.14 -4.85
CA SER A 119 3.52 -0.27 -4.47
C SER A 119 3.34 -0.46 -2.96
N ALA A 120 4.03 0.34 -2.15
CA ALA A 120 3.94 0.30 -0.70
C ALA A 120 2.54 0.69 -0.21
N ALA A 121 1.97 1.78 -0.74
CA ALA A 121 0.63 2.23 -0.39
C ALA A 121 -0.43 1.16 -0.74
N CYS A 122 -0.40 0.63 -1.96
CA CYS A 122 -1.35 -0.39 -2.41
C CYS A 122 -1.23 -1.69 -1.59
N SER A 123 0.00 -2.14 -1.33
CA SER A 123 0.26 -3.33 -0.52
C SER A 123 -0.20 -3.15 0.93
N LEU A 124 0.04 -1.97 1.51
CA LEU A 124 -0.45 -1.63 2.84
C LEU A 124 -1.99 -1.67 2.86
N ALA A 125 -2.66 -1.04 1.88
CA ALA A 125 -4.11 -1.05 1.76
C ALA A 125 -4.68 -2.47 1.80
N ALA A 126 -4.12 -3.35 0.97
CA ALA A 126 -4.54 -4.74 0.88
C ALA A 126 -4.35 -5.47 2.22
N VAL A 127 -3.21 -5.29 2.89
CA VAL A 127 -2.95 -5.92 4.19
C VAL A 127 -3.90 -5.39 5.27
N LEU A 128 -4.15 -4.09 5.33
CA LEU A 128 -5.04 -3.50 6.32
C LEU A 128 -6.50 -3.92 6.11
N ALA A 129 -6.95 -3.98 4.85
CA ALA A 129 -8.27 -4.48 4.49
C ALA A 129 -8.44 -5.94 4.92
N VAL A 130 -7.47 -6.79 4.60
CA VAL A 130 -7.51 -8.22 4.98
C VAL A 130 -7.42 -8.41 6.50
N HIS A 131 -6.59 -7.63 7.21
CA HIS A 131 -6.54 -7.65 8.68
C HIS A 131 -7.91 -7.32 9.28
N THR A 132 -8.56 -6.27 8.77
CA THR A 132 -9.91 -5.87 9.18
C THR A 132 -10.92 -7.00 8.92
N CYS A 133 -10.88 -7.64 7.75
CA CYS A 133 -11.71 -8.80 7.45
C CYS A 133 -11.45 -9.96 8.41
N GLY A 134 -10.21 -10.19 8.82
CA GLY A 134 -9.84 -11.18 9.83
C GLY A 134 -10.38 -10.83 11.21
N GLN A 135 -10.27 -9.57 11.64
CA GLN A 135 -10.85 -9.09 12.91
C GLN A 135 -12.38 -9.24 12.93
N MET A 136 -13.06 -8.97 11.82
CA MET A 136 -14.50 -9.20 11.71
C MET A 136 -14.86 -10.68 11.81
N GLN A 137 -14.06 -11.58 11.23
CA GLN A 137 -14.23 -13.03 11.39
C GLN A 137 -14.04 -13.49 12.84
N VAL A 138 -13.08 -12.90 13.57
CA VAL A 138 -12.93 -13.14 15.02
C VAL A 138 -14.18 -12.70 15.78
N VAL A 139 -14.72 -11.51 15.49
CA VAL A 139 -15.97 -11.02 16.11
C VAL A 139 -17.16 -11.92 15.77
N MET A 140 -17.24 -12.44 14.53
CA MET A 140 -18.27 -13.42 14.14
C MET A 140 -18.11 -14.73 14.92
N ASN A 141 -16.88 -15.21 15.11
CA ASN A 141 -16.61 -16.38 15.95
C ASN A 141 -17.04 -16.14 17.40
N TRP A 142 -16.85 -14.92 17.91
CA TRP A 142 -17.32 -14.55 19.24
C TRP A 142 -18.84 -14.58 19.35
N LEU A 143 -19.53 -14.10 18.32
CA LEU A 143 -21.00 -14.11 18.25
C LEU A 143 -21.56 -15.54 18.23
N ASN A 144 -20.91 -16.48 17.55
CA ASN A 144 -21.30 -17.89 17.55
C ASN A 144 -21.24 -18.52 18.95
N HIS A 145 -20.38 -18.01 19.83
CA HIS A 145 -20.27 -18.44 21.23
C HIS A 145 -20.97 -17.50 22.21
N LEU A 146 -21.86 -16.63 21.72
CA LEU A 146 -22.54 -15.64 22.56
C LEU A 146 -23.43 -16.29 23.62
N ILE A 147 -24.13 -17.38 23.32
CA ILE A 147 -25.05 -18.07 24.25
C ILE A 147 -24.31 -19.14 25.04
N ASP A 148 -23.69 -20.10 24.34
CA ASP A 148 -23.01 -21.25 24.97
C ASP A 148 -21.74 -20.86 25.73
N GLY A 149 -21.15 -19.71 25.38
CA GLY A 149 -19.94 -19.20 26.00
C GLY A 149 -18.69 -19.91 25.51
N ARG A 150 -17.55 -19.33 25.88
CA ARG A 150 -16.21 -19.82 25.58
C ARG A 150 -15.30 -19.54 26.77
N SER A 151 -14.30 -20.37 27.01
CA SER A 151 -13.49 -20.33 28.24
C SER A 151 -12.72 -19.01 28.44
N ASP A 152 -12.32 -18.35 27.36
CA ASP A 152 -11.63 -17.06 27.34
C ASP A 152 -12.58 -15.85 27.33
N MET A 153 -13.90 -16.07 27.42
CA MET A 153 -14.90 -15.02 27.45
C MET A 153 -15.50 -14.77 28.84
N SER A 154 -16.22 -13.66 28.96
CA SER A 154 -17.03 -13.39 30.16
C SER A 154 -18.07 -14.48 30.39
N LYS A 155 -18.22 -14.92 31.64
CA LYS A 155 -19.27 -15.88 32.03
C LYS A 155 -20.68 -15.32 31.80
N ARG A 156 -20.86 -14.01 31.95
CA ARG A 156 -22.16 -13.33 31.76
C ARG A 156 -22.39 -12.98 30.29
N VAL A 157 -23.62 -13.18 29.81
CA VAL A 157 -24.02 -12.81 28.44
C VAL A 157 -23.82 -11.30 28.21
N ASP A 158 -24.23 -10.44 29.15
CA ASP A 158 -24.03 -8.99 29.05
C ASP A 158 -22.55 -8.60 28.88
N GLY A 159 -21.66 -9.31 29.57
CA GLY A 159 -20.22 -9.11 29.44
C GLY A 159 -19.69 -9.51 28.07
N ARG A 160 -20.20 -10.61 27.51
CA ARG A 160 -19.89 -11.07 26.14
C ARG A 160 -20.37 -10.08 25.09
N VAL A 161 -21.63 -9.63 25.19
CA VAL A 161 -22.17 -8.58 24.31
C VAL A 161 -21.32 -7.32 24.40
N GLY A 162 -20.96 -6.87 25.61
CA GLY A 162 -20.11 -5.72 25.80
C GLY A 162 -18.73 -5.85 25.14
N ASN A 163 -18.10 -7.03 25.20
CA ASN A 163 -16.82 -7.28 24.54
C ASN A 163 -16.96 -7.26 23.01
N ILE A 164 -17.99 -7.89 22.46
CA ILE A 164 -18.28 -7.91 21.02
C ILE A 164 -18.50 -6.49 20.49
N VAL A 165 -19.34 -5.70 21.16
CA VAL A 165 -19.62 -4.30 20.77
C VAL A 165 -18.35 -3.45 20.84
N ARG A 166 -17.56 -3.58 21.91
CA ARG A 166 -16.28 -2.85 22.03
C ARG A 166 -15.33 -3.18 20.88
N GLN A 167 -15.15 -4.46 20.55
CA GLN A 167 -14.27 -4.86 19.47
C GLN A 167 -14.80 -4.40 18.11
N HIS A 168 -16.11 -4.53 17.86
CA HIS A 168 -16.72 -4.05 16.62
C HIS A 168 -16.54 -2.52 16.43
N VAL A 169 -16.73 -1.72 17.48
CA VAL A 169 -16.49 -0.27 17.44
C VAL A 169 -15.01 0.05 17.20
N ARG A 170 -14.08 -0.70 17.79
CA ARG A 170 -12.63 -0.55 17.55
C ARG A 170 -12.29 -0.80 16.08
N ILE A 171 -12.84 -1.86 15.49
CA ILE A 171 -12.67 -2.18 14.06
C ILE A 171 -13.23 -1.05 13.18
N LEU A 172 -14.42 -0.53 13.47
CA LEU A 172 -15.01 0.58 12.71
C LEU A 172 -14.16 1.85 12.75
N LYS A 173 -13.66 2.22 13.93
CA LYS A 173 -12.76 3.37 14.08
C LYS A 173 -11.49 3.20 13.25
N TYR A 174 -10.91 1.99 13.27
CA TYR A 174 -9.74 1.66 12.49
C TYR A 174 -9.98 1.80 10.98
N VAL A 175 -11.10 1.27 10.47
CA VAL A 175 -11.47 1.37 9.06
C VAL A 175 -11.63 2.82 8.62
N ILE A 176 -12.23 3.68 9.45
CA ILE A 176 -12.40 5.11 9.13
C ILE A 176 -11.05 5.79 8.92
N VAL A 177 -10.09 5.58 9.83
CA VAL A 177 -8.73 6.15 9.72
C VAL A 177 -8.05 5.68 8.44
N VAL A 178 -8.11 4.37 8.16
CA VAL A 178 -7.53 3.77 6.96
C VAL A 178 -8.18 4.31 5.68
N CYS A 179 -9.51 4.39 5.62
CA CYS A 179 -10.24 4.90 4.46
C CYS A 179 -9.94 6.38 4.21
N CYS A 180 -9.91 7.22 5.24
CA CYS A 180 -9.55 8.63 5.10
C CYS A 180 -8.14 8.81 4.54
N TYR A 181 -7.17 8.01 5.02
CA TYR A 181 -5.80 8.03 4.50
C TYR A 181 -5.73 7.65 3.01
N PHE A 182 -6.37 6.55 2.61
CA PHE A 182 -6.35 6.12 1.20
C PHE A 182 -7.12 7.07 0.28
N LEU A 183 -8.21 7.67 0.75
CA LEU A 183 -8.95 8.70 0.00
C LEU A 183 -8.10 9.96 -0.21
N LEU A 184 -7.33 10.40 0.80
CA LEU A 184 -6.42 11.54 0.67
C LEU A 184 -5.26 11.23 -0.29
N LEU A 185 -4.67 10.04 -0.19
CA LEU A 185 -3.63 9.58 -1.12
C LEU A 185 -4.10 9.51 -2.57
N LEU A 186 -5.34 9.08 -2.80
CA LEU A 186 -5.94 9.01 -4.13
C LEU A 186 -6.38 10.39 -4.63
N SER A 187 -6.95 11.23 -3.76
CA SER A 187 -7.42 12.58 -4.12
C SER A 187 -6.28 13.53 -4.50
N ASP A 188 -5.07 13.36 -3.95
CA ASP A 188 -3.90 14.14 -4.37
C ASP A 188 -3.32 13.66 -5.72
N ASN A 189 -3.76 12.51 -6.23
CA ASN A 189 -3.37 11.99 -7.54
C ASN A 189 -4.24 12.58 -8.69
N ASP A 190 -5.38 13.21 -8.38
CA ASP A 190 -6.32 13.81 -9.37
C ASP A 190 -6.11 15.32 -9.59
N ARG A 191 -5.12 15.94 -8.93
CA ARG A 191 -4.75 17.37 -9.10
C ARG A 191 -3.51 17.60 -9.97
N ILE A 192 -3.34 16.80 -11.04
CA ILE A 192 -2.29 17.00 -12.07
C ILE A 192 -2.88 16.83 -13.45
#